data_AF-A0A2M7LLM9-F1
#
_entry.id   AF-A0A2M7LLM9-F1
#
_cell.length_a   1.000
_cell.length_b   1.000
_cell.length_c   1.000
_cell.angle_alpha   90.00
_cell.angle_beta   90.00
_cell.angle_gamma   90.00
#
_symmetry.space_group_name_H-M   'P 1'
#
loop_
_entity.id
_entity.type
_entity.pdbx_description
1 polymer ?
#
loop_
_entity_poly.entity_id
_entity_poly.type
_entity_poly.pdbx_seq_one_letter_code
_entity_poly.pdbx_strand_id
1 'polypeptide(L)' 'MIRTQIYIPEDEHNDLMIVANQKKQPMAAVIRFFIKKGLKEEKNIDKSGKSALKKLLAIRTTKGPADLSANLDHYLYG' A
#
# COMPACT_ATOMS: atom_id res chain seq x y z
N MET A 1 -16.74 -18.13 13.32
CA MET A 1 -16.56 -16.66 13.29
C MET A 1 -16.43 -16.20 14.74
N ILE A 2 -15.56 -15.22 15.02
CA ILE A 2 -15.41 -14.65 16.37
C ILE A 2 -16.28 -13.39 16.45
N ARG A 3 -17.04 -13.22 17.54
CA ARG A 3 -17.80 -11.99 17.80
C ARG A 3 -16.89 -10.98 18.48
N THR A 4 -16.72 -9.82 17.87
CA THR A 4 -15.89 -8.73 18.40
C THR A 4 -16.76 -7.49 18.56
N GLN A 5 -16.66 -6.83 19.72
CA GLN A 5 -17.28 -5.54 19.97
C GLN A 5 -16.23 -4.45 19.72
N ILE A 6 -16.58 -3.46 18.92
CA ILE A 6 -15.73 -2.31 18.61
C ILE A 6 -16.55 -1.05 18.79
N TYR A 7 -15.90 0.01 19.25
CA TYR A 7 -16.49 1.35 19.24
C TYR A 7 -16.23 1.98 17.88
N ILE A 8 -17.28 2.53 17.27
CA ILE A 8 -17.22 3.30 16.04
C ILE A 8 -17.98 4.61 16.25
N PRO A 9 -17.50 5.74 15.70
CA PRO A 9 -18.25 6.98 15.68
C PRO A 9 -19.64 6.80 15.06
N GLU A 10 -20.61 7.59 15.52
CA GLU A 10 -21.99 7.53 15.04
C GLU A 10 -22.09 7.81 13.53
N ASP A 11 -21.34 8.80 13.04
CA ASP A 11 -21.30 9.16 11.62
C ASP A 11 -20.84 7.98 10.75
N GLU A 12 -19.77 7.28 11.17
CA GLU A 12 -19.26 6.11 10.46
C GLU A 12 -20.25 4.93 10.50
N HIS A 13 -20.95 4.75 11.63
CA HIS A 13 -22.00 3.74 11.75
C HIS A 13 -23.14 4.03 10.75
N ASN A 14 -23.58 5.28 10.66
CA ASN A 14 -24.64 5.70 9.74
C ASN A 14 -24.23 5.49 8.28
N ASP A 15 -23.01 5.85 7.92
CA ASP A 15 -22.46 5.62 6.58
C ASP A 15 -22.42 4.13 6.22
N LEU A 16 -21.97 3.27 7.16
CA LEU A 16 -21.97 1.83 6.96
C LEU A 16 -23.38 1.26 6.76
N MET A 17 -24.38 1.80 7.47
CA MET A 17 -25.78 1.40 7.31
C MET A 17 -26.32 1.80 5.93
N ILE A 18 -26.01 3.01 5.45
CA ILE A 18 -26.39 3.47 4.11
C ILE A 18 -25.77 2.54 3.05
N VAL A 19 -24.48 2.24 3.15
CA VAL A 19 -23.79 1.34 2.21
C VAL A 19 -24.37 -0.08 2.24
N ALA A 20 -24.71 -0.59 3.42
CA ALA A 20 -25.34 -1.89 3.59
C ALA A 20 -26.70 -1.96 2.87
N ASN A 21 -27.51 -0.92 3.02
CA ASN A 21 -28.81 -0.80 2.35
C ASN A 21 -28.65 -0.72 0.82
N GLN A 22 -27.73 0.09 0.32
CA GLN A 22 -27.45 0.20 -1.12
C GLN A 22 -27.01 -1.14 -1.72
N LYS A 23 -26.20 -1.91 -0.99
CA LYS A 23 -25.70 -3.22 -1.43
C LYS A 23 -26.66 -4.36 -1.18
N LYS A 24 -27.80 -4.12 -0.51
CA LYS A 24 -28.75 -5.15 -0.04
C LYS A 24 -28.05 -6.27 0.73
N GLN A 25 -27.09 -5.90 1.58
CA GLN A 25 -26.28 -6.83 2.37
C GLN A 25 -26.35 -6.49 3.84
N PRO A 26 -26.20 -7.47 4.76
CA PRO A 26 -26.11 -7.17 6.17
C PRO A 26 -24.85 -6.34 6.45
N MET A 27 -24.96 -5.35 7.35
CA MET A 27 -23.86 -4.45 7.73
C MET A 27 -22.59 -5.21 8.15
N ALA A 28 -22.74 -6.36 8.80
CA ALA A 28 -21.61 -7.22 9.15
C ALA A 28 -20.83 -7.74 7.92
N ALA A 29 -21.48 -7.99 6.78
CA ALA A 29 -20.79 -8.38 5.54
C ALA A 29 -20.00 -7.21 4.94
N VAL A 30 -20.58 -6.00 4.99
CA VAL A 30 -19.93 -4.77 4.53
C VAL A 30 -18.68 -4.47 5.38
N ILE A 31 -18.80 -4.54 6.70
CA ILE A 31 -17.67 -4.35 7.63
C ILE A 31 -16.56 -5.37 7.35
N ARG A 32 -16.90 -6.65 7.18
CA ARG A 32 -15.91 -7.69 6.83
C ARG A 32 -15.19 -7.41 5.51
N PHE A 33 -15.92 -6.92 4.50
CA PHE A 33 -15.33 -6.55 3.23
C PHE A 33 -14.29 -5.43 3.40
N PHE A 34 -14.63 -4.37 4.12
CA PHE A 34 -13.71 -3.26 4.36
C PHE A 34 -12.52 -3.68 5.21
N ILE A 35 -12.71 -4.47 6.27
CA ILE A 35 -11.59 -5.02 7.07
C ILE A 35 -10.66 -5.85 6.18
N LYS A 36 -11.20 -6.75 5.34
CA LYS A 36 -10.39 -7.58 4.44
C LYS A 36 -9.61 -6.72 3.43
N LYS A 37 -10.23 -5.67 2.91
CA LYS A 37 -9.59 -4.73 1.98
C LYS A 37 -8.47 -3.95 2.67
N GLY A 38 -8.73 -3.34 3.84
CA GLY A 38 -7.74 -2.60 4.62
C GLY A 38 -6.55 -3.48 5.03
N LEU A 39 -6.80 -4.72 5.48
CA LEU A 39 -5.73 -5.67 5.79
C LEU A 39 -4.88 -6.06 4.57
N LYS A 40 -5.48 -6.12 3.38
CA LYS A 40 -4.75 -6.40 2.14
C LYS A 40 -3.88 -5.20 1.73
N GLU A 41 -4.41 -3.99 1.88
CA GLU A 41 -3.67 -2.75 1.61
C GLU A 41 -2.48 -2.64 2.57
N GLU A 42 -2.69 -2.79 3.88
CA GLU A 42 -1.63 -2.77 4.90
C GLU A 42 -0.55 -3.84 4.66
N LYS A 43 -0.94 -5.06 4.29
CA LYS A 43 0.04 -6.12 3.96
C LYS A 43 0.84 -5.85 2.69
N ASN A 44 0.29 -5.07 1.77
CA ASN A 44 0.94 -4.73 0.51
C ASN A 44 1.77 -3.44 0.61
N ILE A 45 1.77 -2.76 1.75
CA ILE A 45 2.72 -1.67 2.02
C ILE A 45 4.11 -2.31 2.12
N ASP A 46 4.92 -2.07 1.09
CA ASP A 46 6.30 -2.56 1.05
C ASP A 46 7.16 -1.78 2.04
N LYS A 47 7.20 -2.26 3.29
CA LYS A 47 8.02 -1.71 4.37
C LYS A 47 9.53 -1.85 4.11
N SER A 48 9.93 -2.68 3.15
CA SER A 48 11.35 -2.96 2.85
C SER A 48 11.96 -1.99 1.83
N GLY A 49 11.16 -1.14 1.20
CA GLY A 49 11.63 -0.23 0.16
C GLY A 49 12.00 -0.91 -1.17
N LYS A 50 11.78 -2.23 -1.33
CA LYS A 50 12.09 -2.99 -2.55
C LYS A 50 11.38 -2.42 -3.79
N SER A 51 10.15 -1.96 -3.64
CA SER A 51 9.35 -1.34 -4.69
C SER A 51 9.93 0.03 -5.09
N ALA A 52 10.42 0.80 -4.12
CA ALA A 52 11.11 2.06 -4.39
C ALA A 52 12.46 1.82 -5.10
N LEU A 53 13.24 0.83 -4.64
CA LEU A 53 14.49 0.40 -5.30
C LEU A 53 14.25 -0.11 -6.72
N LYS A 54 13.21 -0.91 -6.95
CA LYS A 54 12.82 -1.34 -8.30
C LYS A 54 12.44 -0.17 -9.20
N LYS A 55 11.74 0.84 -8.67
CA LYS A 55 11.42 2.07 -9.40
C LYS A 55 12.69 2.87 -9.75
N LEU A 56 13.63 2.99 -8.81
CA LEU A 56 14.92 3.65 -9.05
C LEU A 56 15.74 2.92 -10.13
N LEU A 57 15.80 1.58 -10.09
CA LEU A 57 16.46 0.76 -11.11
C LEU A 57 15.77 0.85 -12.48
N ALA A 58 14.46 1.10 -12.50
CA ALA A 58 13.69 1.27 -13.73
C ALA A 58 13.83 2.67 -14.36
N ILE A 59 14.36 3.66 -13.63
CA ILE A 59 14.83 4.91 -14.22
C ILE A 59 16.05 4.54 -15.06
N ARG A 60 15.80 4.26 -16.34
CA ARG A 60 16.85 3.98 -17.32
C ARG A 60 17.86 5.13 -17.25
N THR A 61 19.05 4.85 -16.71
CA THR A 61 20.22 5.72 -16.74
C THR A 61 20.64 5.88 -18.20
N THR A 62 19.94 6.76 -18.88
CA THR A 62 20.08 6.98 -20.31
C THR A 62 21.29 7.89 -20.46
N LYS A 63 22.46 7.30 -20.79
CA LYS A 63 23.71 7.95 -21.22
C LYS A 63 24.75 8.30 -20.14
N GLY A 64 25.19 7.33 -19.33
CA GLY A 64 26.41 7.45 -18.50
C GLY A 64 27.48 6.41 -18.89
N PRO A 65 28.77 6.64 -18.58
CA PRO A 65 29.79 5.62 -18.72
C PRO A 65 29.42 4.35 -17.93
N ALA A 66 29.56 3.19 -18.55
CA ALA A 66 29.14 1.91 -17.95
C ALA A 66 30.07 1.44 -16.80
N ASP A 67 31.19 2.13 -16.61
CA ASP A 67 32.30 1.78 -15.73
C ASP A 67 32.43 2.70 -14.50
N LEU A 68 31.42 3.55 -14.24
CA LEU A 68 31.42 4.49 -13.10
C LEU A 68 31.73 3.80 -11.75
N SER A 69 31.23 2.59 -11.54
CA SER A 69 31.48 1.83 -10.30
C SER A 69 32.89 1.24 -10.23
N ALA A 70 33.55 1.03 -11.37
CA ALA A 70 34.88 0.43 -11.45
C ALA A 70 35.98 1.49 -11.41
N ASN A 71 35.71 2.70 -11.91
CA ASN A 71 36.70 3.75 -12.12
C ASN A 71 36.37 5.02 -11.31
N LEU A 72 35.91 4.86 -10.07
CA LEU A 72 35.53 5.98 -9.19
C LEU A 72 36.63 7.02 -9.07
N ASP A 73 37.89 6.59 -8.88
CA ASP A 73 39.01 7.51 -8.68
C ASP A 73 39.30 8.37 -9.93
N HIS A 74 39.21 7.79 -11.12
CA HIS A 74 39.35 8.51 -12.39
C HIS A 74 38.29 9.60 -12.55
N TYR A 75 37.05 9.30 -12.17
CA TYR A 75 35.95 10.27 -12.28
C TYR A 75 35.91 11.29 -11.13
N LEU A 76 36.44 10.95 -9.96
CA LEU A 76 36.45 11.84 -8.80
C LEU A 76 37.67 12.77 -8.78
N TYR A 77 38.82 12.31 -9.29
CA TYR A 77 40.09 13.01 -9.11
C TYR A 77 40.84 13.29 -10.42
N GLY A 78 40.40 12.74 -11.57
CA GLY A 78 40.99 12.95 -12.89
C GLY A 78 42.12 11.99 -13.22
#